data_AF-A0A6B3HZZ8-F1
#
_entry.id   AF-A0A6B3HZZ8-F1
#
_cell.length_a   1.000
_cell.length_b   1.000
_cell.length_c   1.000
_cell.angle_alpha   90.00
_cell.angle_beta   90.00
_cell.angle_gamma   90.00
#
_symmetry.space_group_name_H-M   'P 1'
#
loop_
_entity.id
_entity.type
_entity.pdbx_description
1 polymer ?
#
loop_
_entity_poly.entity_id
_entity_poly.type
_entity_poly.pdbx_seq_one_letter_code
_entity_poly.pdbx_strand_id
1 'polypeptide(L)'
;SAHQAAGMRWPAAVVVLPGDAAAGLSRPWVYTAFGRGELHLSVVHGVDQALPHAVAQVPAQERTTRLRPLLEALPTPDAAS
;
A
#
# COMPACT_ATOMS: atom_id res chain seq x y z
N SER A 1 4.11 -8.29 9.83
CA SER A 1 4.17 -7.95 8.39
C SER A 1 3.61 -6.55 8.15
N ALA A 2 3.86 -5.90 7.01
CA ALA A 2 3.32 -4.55 6.74
C ALA A 2 1.78 -4.48 6.85
N HIS A 3 1.09 -5.58 6.53
CA HIS A 3 -0.36 -5.70 6.71
C HIS A 3 -0.78 -5.64 8.18
N GLN A 4 -0.02 -6.25 9.08
CA GLN A 4 -0.30 -6.20 10.52
C GLN A 4 -0.02 -4.82 11.14
N ALA A 5 0.86 -4.03 10.52
CA ALA A 5 1.15 -2.66 10.95
C ALA A 5 0.14 -1.65 10.39
N ALA A 6 -0.82 -2.08 9.56
CA ALA A 6 -1.81 -1.19 8.97
C ALA A 6 -2.63 -0.50 10.08
N GLY A 7 -2.82 0.82 9.94
CA GLY A 7 -3.53 1.63 10.92
C GLY A 7 -2.68 2.13 12.10
N MET A 8 -1.49 1.57 12.32
CA MET A 8 -0.55 2.05 13.34
C MET A 8 0.43 3.06 12.75
N ARG A 9 0.95 3.99 13.56
CA ARG A 9 1.98 4.95 13.13
C ARG A 9 2.99 5.18 14.25
N TRP A 10 4.22 5.51 13.88
CA TRP A 10 5.32 5.77 14.79
C TRP A 10 6.15 6.97 14.30
N PRO A 11 6.78 7.75 15.18
CA PRO A 11 7.68 8.84 14.76
C PRO A 11 8.81 8.35 13.85
N ALA A 12 9.35 7.15 14.11
CA ALA A 12 10.36 6.50 13.31
C ALA A 12 9.98 5.04 13.02
N ALA A 13 10.24 4.57 11.80
CA ALA A 13 10.03 3.17 11.40
C ALA A 13 11.22 2.61 10.62
N VAL A 14 11.51 1.32 10.84
CA VAL A 14 12.49 0.55 10.07
C VAL A 14 11.75 -0.53 9.29
N VAL A 15 11.92 -0.54 7.97
CA VAL A 15 11.33 -1.55 7.08
C VAL A 15 12.43 -2.47 6.56
N VAL A 16 12.28 -3.77 6.81
CA VAL A 16 13.24 -4.79 6.38
C VAL A 16 12.64 -5.61 5.23
N LEU A 17 13.39 -5.70 4.13
CA LEU A 17 13.03 -6.39 2.90
C LEU A 17 14.10 -7.44 2.56
N PRO A 18 13.95 -8.70 3.01
CA PRO A 18 14.88 -9.77 2.65
C PRO A 18 14.81 -10.07 1.15
N GLY A 19 15.87 -10.64 0.56
CA GLY A 19 16.00 -10.80 -0.90
C GLY A 19 14.88 -11.64 -1.55
N ASP A 20 14.27 -12.55 -0.80
CA ASP A 20 13.13 -13.37 -1.21
C ASP A 20 11.78 -12.63 -1.16
N ALA A 21 11.73 -11.43 -0.55
CA ALA A 21 10.51 -10.62 -0.50
C ALA A 21 10.13 -9.99 -1.84
N ALA A 22 11.03 -10.01 -2.84
CA ALA A 22 10.82 -9.39 -4.14
C ALA A 22 9.49 -9.81 -4.81
N ALA A 23 9.13 -11.09 -4.72
CA ALA A 23 7.91 -11.63 -5.33
C ALA A 23 6.61 -11.10 -4.70
N GLY A 24 6.67 -10.65 -3.43
CA GLY A 24 5.52 -10.11 -2.71
C GLY A 24 5.40 -8.59 -2.76
N LEU A 25 6.36 -7.89 -3.39
CA LEU A 25 6.37 -6.44 -3.44
C LEU A 25 5.34 -5.89 -4.43
N SER A 26 4.60 -4.88 -3.99
CA SER A 26 3.67 -4.12 -4.80
C SER A 26 3.63 -2.67 -4.32
N ARG A 27 3.25 -1.74 -5.20
CA ARG A 27 3.10 -0.32 -4.82
C ARG A 27 2.23 -0.12 -3.56
N PRO A 28 1.05 -0.76 -3.41
CA PRO A 28 0.24 -0.62 -2.21
C PRO A 28 0.92 -1.14 -0.94
N TRP A 29 1.68 -2.24 -1.04
CA TRP A 29 2.43 -2.77 0.10
C TRP A 29 3.52 -1.78 0.54
N VAL A 30 4.28 -1.23 -0.42
CA VAL A 30 5.35 -0.25 -0.15
C VAL A 30 4.76 0.99 0.51
N TYR A 31 3.66 1.54 -0.03
CA TYR A 31 2.99 2.71 0.55
C TYR A 31 2.48 2.44 1.97
N THR A 32 1.93 1.23 2.21
CA THR A 32 1.47 0.84 3.54
C THR A 32 2.65 0.77 4.52
N ALA A 33 3.71 0.05 4.17
CA ALA A 33 4.88 -0.17 5.02
C ALA A 33 5.66 1.12 5.30
N PHE A 34 5.92 1.92 4.27
CA PHE A 34 6.78 3.11 4.38
C PHE A 34 6.04 4.26 5.07
N GLY A 35 4.73 4.38 4.84
CA GLY A 35 3.89 5.38 5.50
C GLY A 35 3.63 5.11 7.00
N ARG A 36 4.30 4.13 7.61
CA ARG A 36 4.22 3.88 9.06
C ARG A 36 5.13 4.79 9.88
N GLY A 37 6.23 5.27 9.28
CA GLY A 37 7.12 6.26 9.88
C GLY A 37 6.66 7.67 9.56
N GLU A 38 6.39 8.48 10.57
CA GLU A 38 5.85 9.83 10.40
C GLU A 38 6.95 10.87 10.12
N LEU A 39 8.10 10.73 10.79
CA LEU A 39 9.23 11.66 10.69
C LEU A 39 10.45 10.98 10.07
N HIS A 40 10.72 9.73 10.44
CA HIS A 40 11.90 9.00 10.00
C HIS A 40 11.54 7.62 9.45
N LEU A 41 12.16 7.29 8.31
CA LEU A 41 12.05 5.98 7.69
C LEU A 41 13.47 5.47 7.37
N SER A 42 13.78 4.26 7.83
CA SER A 42 14.97 3.53 7.40
C SER A 42 14.55 2.27 6.66
N VAL A 43 15.17 2.01 5.51
CA VAL A 43 14.87 0.82 4.69
C VAL A 43 16.13 -0.03 4.59
N VAL A 44 16.03 -1.28 5.02
CA VAL A 44 17.10 -2.29 4.91
C VAL A 44 16.62 -3.31 3.90
N HIS A 45 17.30 -3.43 2.75
CA HIS A 45 16.81 -4.30 1.69
C HIS A 45 17.90 -5.02 0.90
N GLY A 46 17.61 -6.27 0.53
CA GLY A 46 18.40 -7.09 -0.39
C GLY A 46 17.66 -7.42 -1.69
N VAL A 47 16.62 -6.64 -2.03
CA VAL A 47 15.72 -6.90 -3.19
C VAL A 47 16.12 -6.16 -4.47
N ASP A 48 17.32 -5.58 -4.52
CA ASP A 48 17.87 -4.85 -5.68
C ASP A 48 16.84 -3.94 -6.39
N GLN A 49 16.66 -4.15 -7.70
CA GLN A 49 15.75 -3.37 -8.56
C GLN A 49 14.27 -3.68 -8.33
N ALA A 50 13.93 -4.69 -7.54
CA ALA A 50 12.53 -5.05 -7.30
C ALA A 50 11.77 -3.95 -6.55
N LEU A 51 12.44 -3.19 -5.67
CA LEU A 51 11.81 -2.07 -4.97
C LEU A 51 11.44 -0.90 -5.91
N PRO A 52 12.38 -0.30 -6.67
CA PRO A 52 12.02 0.75 -7.62
C PRO A 52 11.06 0.25 -8.70
N HIS A 53 11.18 -1.01 -9.13
CA HIS A 53 10.23 -1.62 -10.07
C HIS A 53 8.81 -1.73 -9.48
N ALA A 54 8.67 -2.22 -8.24
CA ALA A 54 7.38 -2.34 -7.56
C ALA A 54 6.69 -0.99 -7.37
N VAL A 55 7.47 0.08 -7.15
CA VAL A 55 6.94 1.44 -7.05
C VAL A 55 6.61 2.00 -8.43
N ALA A 56 7.50 1.90 -9.42
CA ALA A 56 7.31 2.59 -10.70
C ALA A 56 6.35 1.85 -11.66
N GLN A 57 6.38 0.52 -11.67
CA GLN A 57 5.86 -0.26 -12.79
C GLN A 57 4.76 -1.26 -12.39
N VAL A 58 4.71 -1.71 -11.14
CA VAL A 58 3.72 -2.71 -10.72
C VAL A 58 2.36 -2.04 -10.45
N PRO A 59 1.32 -2.32 -11.25
CA PRO A 59 -0.02 -1.80 -11.00
C PRO A 59 -0.61 -2.41 -9.73
N ALA A 60 -1.62 -1.75 -9.16
CA ALA A 60 -2.39 -2.36 -8.08
C ALA A 60 -3.09 -3.63 -8.60
N GLN A 61 -3.22 -4.63 -7.74
CA GLN A 61 -3.98 -5.85 -8.05
C GLN A 61 -5.38 -5.48 -8.52
N GLU A 62 -5.82 -6.12 -9.61
CA GLU A 62 -7.16 -5.95 -10.14
C GLU A 62 -8.19 -6.38 -9.08
N ARG A 63 -9.17 -5.51 -8.83
CA ARG A 63 -10.22 -5.75 -7.84
C ARG A 63 -11.51 -6.11 -8.57
N THR A 64 -11.91 -7.37 -8.51
CA THR A 64 -13.24 -7.78 -8.95
C THR A 64 -14.28 -7.33 -7.91
N THR A 65 -15.02 -6.27 -8.23
CA THR A 65 -16.05 -5.73 -7.33
C THR A 65 -17.21 -5.14 -8.12
N ARG A 66 -18.44 -5.33 -7.62
CA ARG A 66 -19.65 -4.65 -8.13
C ARG A 66 -19.90 -3.30 -7.46
N LEU A 67 -19.07 -2.90 -6.49
CA LEU A 67 -19.32 -1.72 -5.67
C LEU A 67 -19.39 -0.44 -6.52
N ARG A 68 -18.45 -0.25 -7.46
CA ARG A 68 -18.44 0.93 -8.35
C ARG A 68 -19.76 1.10 -9.13
N PRO A 69 -20.21 0.12 -9.95
CA PRO A 69 -21.46 0.29 -10.68
C PRO A 69 -22.68 0.39 -9.77
N LEU A 70 -22.66 -0.25 -8.59
CA LEU A 70 -23.74 -0.07 -7.60
C LEU A 70 -23.77 1.37 -7.07
N LEU A 71 -22.64 1.96 -6.71
CA LEU A 71 -22.56 3.35 -6.22
C LEU A 71 -23.01 4.36 -7.29
N GLU A 72 -22.65 4.13 -8.56
CA GLU A 72 -23.05 4.99 -9.68
C GLU A 72 -24.56 4.91 -9.98
N ALA A 73 -25.20 3.78 -9.66
CA ALA A 73 -26.64 3.59 -9.83
C ALA A 73 -27.47 4.06 -8.62
N LEU A 74 -26.83 4.36 -7.48
CA LEU A 74 -27.53 4.93 -6.34
C LEU A 74 -27.99 6.35 -6.72
N PRO A 75 -29.27 6.70 -6.52
CA PRO A 75 -29.66 8.11 -6.58
C PRO A 75 -28.81 8.85 -5.55
N THR A 76 -28.21 9.99 -5.96
CA THR A 76 -27.56 10.90 -5.02
C THR A 76 -28.51 11.05 -3.85
N PRO A 77 -28.09 10.75 -2.59
CA PRO A 77 -28.97 10.96 -1.46
C PRO A 77 -29.47 12.38 -1.60
N ASP A 78 -30.81 12.53 -1.62
CA ASP A 78 -31.46 13.84 -1.67
C ASP A 78 -30.69 14.73 -0.71
N ALA A 79 -30.32 15.93 -1.15
CA ALA A 79 -29.66 16.91 -0.30
C ALA A 79 -30.67 17.25 0.81
N ALA A 80 -30.73 16.38 1.81
CA ALA A 80 -31.82 16.29 2.73
C ALA A 80 -31.57 17.34 3.81
N SER A 81 -32.27 18.46 3.58
CA SER A 81 -32.58 19.57 4.48
C SER A 81 -31.48 20.61 4.69
#